data_AF-A0A7J4J0V2-F1
#
_entry.id   AF-A0A7J4J0V2-F1
#
_cell.length_a   1.000
_cell.length_b   1.000
_cell.length_c   1.000
_cell.angle_alpha   90.00
_cell.angle_beta   90.00
_cell.angle_gamma   90.00
#
_symmetry.space_group_name_H-M   'P 1'
#
loop_
_entity.id
_entity.type
_entity.pdbx_description
1 polymer ?
#
loop_
_entity_poly.entity_id
_entity_poly.type
_entity_poly.pdbx_seq_one_letter_code
_entity_poly.pdbx_strand_id
1 'polypeptide(L)'
;MAEVVAKAGVRKEPGYLYFVDKNGSVCRAPMSRAGRTKGSMKKEVVAKTGVKKESGYLYFVDGKGNVCRAKMARGRKSGSKKKAVKRKTVARSRSAKKKRR
;
A
#
# COMPACT_ATOMS: atom_id res chain seq x y z
N MET A 1 -7.20 -14.65 -9.43
CA MET A 1 -6.91 -13.82 -10.62
C MET A 1 -7.70 -12.53 -10.49
N ALA A 2 -7.15 -11.40 -10.92
CA ALA A 2 -7.88 -10.12 -10.92
C ALA A 2 -8.54 -9.91 -12.28
N GLU A 3 -9.75 -9.35 -12.29
CA GLU A 3 -10.55 -9.09 -13.48
C GLU A 3 -10.59 -7.59 -13.75
N VAL A 4 -10.40 -7.20 -15.01
CA VAL A 4 -10.52 -5.79 -15.43
C VAL A 4 -11.99 -5.43 -15.56
N VAL A 5 -12.45 -4.44 -14.80
CA VAL A 5 -13.86 -4.01 -14.78
C VAL A 5 -14.07 -2.68 -15.49
N ALA A 6 -13.03 -1.86 -15.63
CA ALA A 6 -13.10 -0.63 -16.43
C ALA A 6 -11.71 -0.24 -16.96
N LYS A 7 -11.67 0.20 -18.22
CA LYS A 7 -10.47 0.80 -18.82
C LYS A 7 -10.43 2.28 -18.44
N ALA A 8 -9.51 2.66 -17.55
CA ALA A 8 -9.41 4.04 -17.09
C ALA A 8 -8.26 4.82 -17.75
N GLY A 9 -7.28 4.12 -18.35
CA GLY A 9 -6.17 4.76 -19.06
C GLY A 9 -5.27 5.64 -18.18
N VAL A 10 -5.27 5.43 -16.86
CA VAL A 10 -4.60 6.34 -15.92
C VAL A 10 -3.09 6.10 -15.93
N ARG A 11 -2.32 7.13 -16.30
CA ARG A 11 -0.87 7.15 -16.15
C ARG A 11 -0.48 7.39 -14.70
N LYS A 12 0.34 6.51 -14.14
CA LYS A 12 0.83 6.63 -12.77
C LYS A 12 2.07 7.50 -12.71
N GLU A 13 2.01 8.54 -11.90
CA GLU A 13 3.12 9.44 -11.63
C GLU A 13 3.84 9.02 -10.33
N PRO A 14 5.18 9.17 -10.27
CA PRO A 14 5.93 8.89 -9.07
C PRO A 14 5.52 9.84 -7.94
N GLY A 15 5.47 9.34 -6.71
CA GLY A 15 5.11 10.13 -5.52
C GLY A 15 3.62 10.17 -5.19
N TYR A 16 2.76 9.55 -6.02
CA TYR A 16 1.32 9.46 -5.78
C TYR A 16 0.85 8.02 -5.51
N LEU A 17 -0.18 7.92 -4.67
CA LEU A 17 -0.99 6.72 -4.47
C LEU A 17 -2.25 6.83 -5.32
N TYR A 18 -2.52 5.79 -6.12
CA TYR A 18 -3.71 5.68 -6.95
C TYR A 18 -4.68 4.67 -6.34
N PHE A 19 -5.94 5.06 -6.19
CA PHE A 19 -6.97 4.22 -5.59
C PHE A 19 -8.35 4.52 -6.17
N VAL A 20 -9.29 3.60 -5.99
CA VAL A 20 -10.69 3.77 -6.39
C VAL A 20 -11.48 4.32 -5.21
N ASP A 21 -12.19 5.43 -5.38
CA ASP A 21 -13.00 6.05 -4.34
C ASP A 21 -14.36 5.34 -4.13
N LYS A 22 -15.22 5.88 -3.26
CA LYS A 22 -16.54 5.28 -2.99
C LYS A 22 -17.47 5.35 -4.20
N ASN A 23 -17.28 6.34 -5.07
CA ASN A 23 -18.11 6.57 -6.26
C ASN A 23 -17.63 5.73 -7.46
N GLY A 24 -16.59 4.91 -7.29
CA GLY A 24 -16.06 4.09 -8.37
C GLY A 24 -15.19 4.86 -9.35
N SER A 25 -14.66 6.02 -8.96
CA SER A 25 -13.72 6.84 -9.73
C SER A 25 -12.29 6.59 -9.27
N VAL A 26 -11.33 6.77 -10.18
CA VAL A 26 -9.92 6.67 -9.86
C VAL A 26 -9.42 8.02 -9.37
N CYS A 27 -8.83 8.03 -8.19
CA CYS A 27 -8.25 9.20 -7.57
C CYS A 27 -6.76 9.01 -7.31
N ARG A 28 -6.02 10.12 -7.30
CA ARG A 28 -4.64 10.18 -6.82
C ARG A 28 -4.57 11.00 -5.53
N ALA A 29 -3.67 10.62 -4.63
CA ALA A 29 -3.27 11.42 -3.48
C ALA A 29 -1.77 11.26 -3.28
N PRO A 30 -1.03 12.30 -2.84
CA PRO A 30 0.40 12.15 -2.65
C PRO A 30 0.70 11.17 -1.50
N MET A 31 1.78 10.40 -1.66
CA MET A 31 2.07 9.27 -0.80
C MET A 31 2.55 9.74 0.58
N SER A 32 1.89 9.28 1.65
CA SER A 32 2.35 9.57 3.01
C SER A 32 3.61 8.77 3.31
N ARG A 33 4.73 9.47 3.51
CA ARG A 33 6.02 8.90 3.93
C ARG A 33 6.07 8.82 5.46
N ALA A 34 6.97 7.99 6.00
CA ALA A 34 7.16 7.84 7.44
C ALA A 34 7.38 9.22 8.12
N GLY A 35 6.71 9.43 9.26
CA GLY A 35 6.74 10.69 10.01
C GLY A 35 5.64 11.70 9.66
N ARG A 36 4.84 11.47 8.62
CA ARG A 36 3.67 12.31 8.30
C ARG A 36 2.38 11.78 8.92
N THR A 37 1.54 12.68 9.42
CA THR A 37 0.20 12.36 9.90
C THR A 37 -0.67 11.83 8.75
N LYS A 38 -1.26 10.65 8.93
CA LYS A 38 -2.21 10.07 7.97
C LYS A 38 -3.45 10.95 7.89
N GLY A 39 -3.80 11.45 6.70
CA GLY A 39 -5.14 11.96 6.41
C GLY A 39 -5.29 13.43 6.02
N SER A 40 -4.22 14.24 6.04
CA SER A 40 -4.32 15.67 5.71
C SER A 40 -4.25 15.99 4.20
N MET A 41 -4.08 14.99 3.34
CA MET A 41 -3.82 15.24 1.92
C MET A 41 -5.07 15.20 1.07
N LYS A 42 -5.26 16.25 0.27
CA LYS A 42 -6.32 16.35 -0.72
C LYS A 42 -6.12 15.25 -1.77
N LYS A 43 -7.21 14.54 -2.07
CA LYS A 43 -7.30 13.60 -3.19
C LYS A 43 -7.85 14.33 -4.40
N GLU A 44 -7.38 13.95 -5.58
CA GLU A 44 -7.82 14.49 -6.87
C GLU A 44 -8.39 13.36 -7.72
N VAL A 45 -9.53 13.60 -8.38
CA VAL A 45 -10.15 12.62 -9.29
C VAL A 45 -9.45 12.72 -10.65
N VAL A 46 -8.86 11.61 -11.10
CA VAL A 46 -8.10 11.56 -12.35
C VAL A 46 -8.91 10.91 -13.47
N ALA A 47 -9.80 9.97 -13.14
CA ALA A 47 -10.70 9.37 -14.11
C ALA A 47 -12.04 8.99 -13.46
N LYS A 48 -13.15 9.36 -14.11
CA LYS A 48 -14.51 8.99 -13.70
C LYS A 48 -14.90 7.69 -14.40
N THR A 49 -14.79 6.57 -13.70
CA THR A 49 -15.11 5.24 -14.26
C THR A 49 -16.48 4.68 -13.85
N GLY A 50 -17.11 5.25 -12.81
CA GLY A 50 -18.46 4.84 -12.37
C GLY A 50 -18.59 3.39 -11.89
N VAL A 51 -17.49 2.76 -11.47
CA VAL A 51 -17.46 1.34 -11.10
C VAL A 51 -18.21 1.11 -9.79
N LYS A 52 -19.28 0.30 -9.83
CA LYS A 52 -19.99 -0.13 -8.63
C LYS A 52 -19.16 -1.14 -7.85
N LYS A 53 -18.94 -0.87 -6.57
CA LYS A 53 -18.18 -1.74 -5.69
C LYS A 53 -19.07 -2.83 -5.10
N GLU A 54 -18.72 -4.08 -5.35
CA GLU A 54 -19.37 -5.24 -4.79
C GLU A 54 -18.69 -5.66 -3.49
N SER A 55 -19.50 -6.15 -2.54
CA SER A 55 -19.00 -6.70 -1.29
C SER A 55 -18.15 -7.97 -1.57
N GLY A 56 -17.07 -8.14 -0.80
CA GLY A 56 -16.17 -9.28 -1.00
C GLY A 56 -15.06 -9.08 -2.04
N TYR A 57 -15.03 -7.95 -2.75
CA TYR A 57 -13.97 -7.62 -3.72
C TYR A 57 -13.12 -6.40 -3.33
N LEU A 58 -11.82 -6.50 -3.63
CA LEU A 58 -10.89 -5.39 -3.59
C LEU A 58 -10.79 -4.76 -4.97
N TYR A 59 -10.94 -3.44 -5.03
CA TYR A 59 -10.82 -2.65 -6.25
C TYR A 59 -9.53 -1.85 -6.23
N PHE A 60 -8.75 -1.95 -7.31
CA PHE A 60 -7.46 -1.29 -7.42
C PHE A 60 -7.13 -0.92 -8.87
N VAL A 61 -6.11 -0.08 -9.05
CA VAL A 61 -5.60 0.32 -10.37
C VAL A 61 -4.40 -0.55 -10.72
N ASP A 62 -4.45 -1.28 -11.83
CA ASP A 62 -3.35 -2.13 -12.30
C ASP A 62 -2.15 -1.33 -12.83
N GLY A 63 -1.09 -2.03 -13.28
CA GLY A 63 0.09 -1.38 -13.86
C GLY A 63 -0.18 -0.65 -15.20
N LYS A 64 -1.26 -1.04 -15.91
CA LYS A 64 -1.67 -0.45 -17.18
C LYS A 64 -2.62 0.74 -17.00
N GLY A 65 -3.00 1.07 -15.77
CA GLY A 65 -3.90 2.18 -15.47
C GLY A 65 -5.39 1.84 -15.58
N ASN A 66 -5.76 0.56 -15.51
CA ASN A 66 -7.15 0.10 -15.53
C ASN A 66 -7.66 -0.22 -14.12
N VAL A 67 -8.98 -0.15 -13.93
CA VAL A 67 -9.61 -0.57 -12.69
C VAL A 67 -9.88 -2.06 -12.75
N CYS A 68 -9.36 -2.79 -11.76
CA CYS A 68 -9.52 -4.23 -11.63
C CYS A 68 -10.18 -4.58 -10.28
N ARG A 69 -10.91 -5.70 -10.26
CA ARG A 69 -11.44 -6.30 -9.03
C ARG A 69 -10.76 -7.65 -8.75
N ALA A 70 -10.55 -7.95 -7.48
CA ALA A 70 -10.08 -9.26 -7.03
C ALA A 70 -10.83 -9.70 -5.77
N LYS A 71 -11.16 -10.99 -5.65
CA LYS A 71 -11.83 -11.53 -4.47
C LYS A 71 -10.93 -11.36 -3.24
N MET A 72 -11.43 -10.71 -2.19
CA MET A 72 -10.66 -10.49 -0.97
C MET A 72 -10.39 -11.81 -0.26
N ALA A 73 -9.13 -12.07 0.08
CA ALA A 73 -8.77 -13.13 1.00
C ALA A 73 -9.10 -12.69 2.44
N ARG A 74 -10.38 -12.77 2.80
CA ARG A 74 -10.84 -12.57 4.18
C ARG A 74 -10.62 -13.87 4.96
N GLY A 75 -10.06 -13.78 6.18
CA GLY A 75 -9.98 -14.92 7.08
C GLY A 75 -8.79 -15.87 6.85
N ARG A 76 -7.56 -15.34 6.81
CA ARG A 76 -6.43 -16.21 7.20
C ARG A 76 -6.66 -16.61 8.66
N LYS A 77 -6.88 -17.90 8.97
CA LYS A 77 -6.46 -18.45 10.28
C LYS A 77 -5.06 -17.91 10.48
N SER A 78 -4.82 -17.19 11.58
CA SER A 78 -3.54 -16.53 11.88
C SER A 78 -2.39 -17.46 11.49
N GLY A 79 -1.86 -17.25 10.29
CA GLY A 79 -0.82 -18.09 9.74
C GLY A 79 0.37 -17.83 10.63
N SER A 80 0.62 -18.80 11.52
CA SER A 80 1.75 -18.92 12.44
C SER A 80 2.60 -17.66 12.45
N LYS A 81 2.55 -16.89 13.56
CA LYS A 81 3.68 -16.02 13.90
C LYS A 81 4.91 -16.89 13.70
N LYS A 82 5.67 -16.72 12.62
CA LYS A 82 7.03 -17.27 12.56
C LYS A 82 7.66 -16.63 13.78
N LYS A 83 7.87 -17.44 14.82
CA LYS A 83 8.48 -17.01 16.08
C LYS A 83 9.68 -16.20 15.62
N ALA A 84 9.67 -14.90 15.88
CA ALA A 84 10.81 -14.07 15.57
C ALA A 84 11.96 -14.71 16.33
N VAL A 85 12.85 -15.41 15.63
CA VAL A 85 14.09 -15.90 16.23
C VAL A 85 14.78 -14.61 16.66
N LYS A 86 14.80 -14.35 17.97
CA LYS A 86 15.61 -13.28 18.55
C LYS A 86 17.01 -13.51 18.00
N ARG A 87 17.46 -12.70 17.04
CA ARG A 87 18.88 -12.62 16.72
C ARG A 87 19.52 -12.24 18.04
N LYS A 88 20.26 -13.19 18.62
CA LYS A 88 21.08 -12.97 19.81
C LYS A 88 21.97 -11.79 19.44
N THR A 89 21.71 -10.62 20.02
CA THR A 89 22.62 -9.47 19.92
C THR A 89 23.93 -9.94 20.49
N VAL A 90 24.89 -10.26 19.63
CA VAL A 90 26.28 -10.44 20.06
C VAL A 90 26.66 -9.10 20.66
N ALA A 91 26.83 -9.09 21.98
CA ALA A 91 27.28 -7.92 22.71
C ALA A 91 28.55 -7.43 22.01
N ARG A 92 28.47 -6.26 21.39
CA ARG A 92 29.64 -5.55 20.89
C ARG A 92 30.49 -5.29 22.12
N SER A 93 31.56 -6.08 22.26
CA SER A 93 32.48 -6.02 23.38
C SER A 93 32.96 -4.58 23.53
N ARG A 94 32.85 -4.06 24.74
CA ARG A 94 33.43 -2.79 25.14
C ARG A 94 34.96 -2.95 25.06
N SER A 95 35.56 -2.55 23.93
CA SER A 95 37.01 -2.41 23.86
C SER A 95 37.41 -1.12 24.58
N ALA A 96 37.77 -1.31 25.85
CA ALA A 96 38.74 -0.58 26.64
C ALA A 96 39.29 0.75 26.07
N LYS A 97 39.03 1.82 26.83
CA LYS A 97 39.97 2.88 27.24
C LYS A 97 41.41 2.61 26.78
N LYS A 98 41.91 3.37 25.80
CA LYS A 98 43.35 3.55 25.58
C LYS A 98 43.70 5.02 25.59
N LYS A 99 43.98 5.50 26.81
CA LYS A 99 44.73 6.72 27.13
C LYS A 99 46.12 6.62 26.47
N ARG A 100 46.42 7.47 25.47
CA ARG A 100 47.76 7.86 24.97
C ARG A 100 47.57 9.17 24.21
N ARG A 101 48.34 10.23 24.36
CA ARG A 101 49.42 10.65 25.25
C ARG A 101 49.32 12.17 25.27
#